data_AF-A0A1A8ALA8-F1
#
_entry.id   AF-A0A1A8ALA8-F1
#
_cell.length_a   1.000
_cell.length_b   1.000
_cell.length_c   1.000
_cell.angle_alpha   90.00
_cell.angle_beta   90.00
_cell.angle_gamma   90.00
#
_symmetry.space_group_name_H-M   'P 1'
#
loop_
_entity.id
_entity.type
_entity.pdbx_description
1 polymer ?
#
loop_
_entity_poly.entity_id
_entity_poly.type
_entity_poly.pdbx_seq_one_letter_code
_entity_poly.pdbx_strand_id
1 'polypeptide(L)'
;MPEPTRETETEEVVSDRRRRREENQNQPSRNVVSVVSQFADENLSLVRNISTGLALAGVIVIARSIKLITKFQAACDIPARFIERNVSLRGKVHSITEKGIEVEHVPIYLPVLSPLLSNHKEGPTSPLLVHLAGIDLTQEGRLWLQKNLTPAQTVWLKLISREGNMLHCLVSQSKQGTMWSFCTNEELLRLGLARTAPIAGVPPDSRLYWRLHRRLHRAEVKAERKGRGLWKEANLWERTSKALRDSPLFRLMRGIFQRTE
;
A
#
# COMPACT_ATOMS: atom_id res chain seq x y z
N MET A 1 26.60 -86.09 58.26
CA MET A 1 25.78 -84.86 58.42
C MET A 1 26.43 -84.00 59.48
N PRO A 2 26.71 -82.72 59.16
CA PRO A 2 25.78 -81.66 59.53
C PRO A 2 25.45 -80.69 58.37
N GLU A 3 24.32 -80.00 58.50
CA GLU A 3 23.89 -78.79 57.77
C GLU A 3 23.81 -77.62 58.78
N PRO A 4 23.66 -76.34 58.39
CA PRO A 4 24.05 -75.67 57.13
C PRO A 4 24.76 -74.31 57.39
N THR A 5 25.35 -73.70 56.36
CA THR A 5 25.72 -72.27 56.37
C THR A 5 25.07 -71.63 55.15
N ARG A 6 23.90 -71.03 55.36
CA ARG A 6 22.97 -70.58 54.30
C ARG A 6 22.99 -69.06 54.09
N GLU A 7 23.94 -68.35 54.68
CA GLU A 7 23.93 -66.87 54.74
C GLU A 7 24.91 -66.24 53.74
N THR A 8 26.01 -66.92 53.41
CA THR A 8 27.08 -66.40 52.53
C THR A 8 26.70 -66.33 51.04
N GLU A 9 25.85 -67.23 50.55
CA GLU A 9 25.44 -67.21 49.12
C GLU A 9 24.48 -66.05 48.81
N THR A 10 23.70 -65.58 49.78
CA THR A 10 22.74 -64.49 49.59
C THR A 10 23.40 -63.11 49.47
N GLU A 11 24.52 -62.86 50.16
CA GLU A 11 25.22 -61.57 50.09
C GLU A 11 26.04 -61.41 48.81
N GLU A 12 26.65 -62.49 48.31
CA GLU A 12 27.35 -62.48 47.03
C GLU A 12 26.37 -62.29 45.86
N VAL A 13 25.21 -62.95 45.88
CA VAL A 13 24.20 -62.79 44.82
C VAL A 13 23.55 -61.39 44.83
N VAL A 14 23.41 -60.76 46.01
CA VAL A 14 22.85 -59.40 46.13
C VAL A 14 23.88 -58.33 45.71
N SER A 15 25.16 -58.50 46.06
CA SER A 15 26.23 -57.59 45.65
C SER A 15 26.52 -57.67 44.15
N ASP A 16 26.45 -58.86 43.56
CA ASP A 16 26.66 -59.05 42.12
C ASP A 16 25.48 -58.56 41.28
N ARG A 17 24.24 -58.66 41.80
CA ARG A 17 23.05 -58.00 41.21
C ARG A 17 23.09 -56.48 41.33
N ARG A 18 23.68 -55.92 42.39
CA ARG A 18 23.92 -54.47 42.52
C ARG A 18 24.98 -53.99 41.54
N ARG A 19 26.11 -54.70 41.42
CA ARG A 19 27.16 -54.41 40.43
C ARG A 19 26.65 -54.49 39.00
N ARG A 20 25.87 -55.52 38.65
CA ARG A 20 25.23 -55.59 37.32
C ARG A 20 24.21 -54.48 37.06
N ARG A 21 23.52 -53.95 38.09
CA ARG A 21 22.60 -52.80 37.94
C ARG A 21 23.35 -51.48 37.76
N GLU A 22 24.51 -51.32 38.40
CA GLU A 22 25.37 -50.15 38.26
C GLU A 22 26.16 -50.17 36.93
N GLU A 23 26.61 -51.34 36.46
CA GLU A 23 27.25 -51.50 35.14
C GLU A 23 26.28 -51.28 33.98
N ASN A 24 25.01 -51.68 34.11
CA ASN A 24 24.00 -51.46 33.06
C ASN A 24 23.48 -50.01 33.01
N GLN A 25 23.77 -49.18 34.02
CA GLN A 25 23.53 -47.73 33.99
C GLN A 25 24.70 -46.95 33.38
N ASN A 26 25.87 -47.57 33.24
CA ASN A 26 27.10 -46.91 32.81
C ASN A 26 27.54 -47.33 31.40
N GLN A 27 26.62 -47.86 30.59
CA GLN A 27 26.89 -48.14 29.18
C GLN A 27 26.82 -46.81 28.42
N PRO A 28 27.94 -46.31 27.85
CA PRO A 28 27.95 -45.01 27.19
C PRO A 28 27.25 -45.20 25.85
N SER A 29 25.92 -45.03 25.82
CA SER A 29 25.31 -44.54 24.60
C SER A 29 26.10 -43.29 24.27
N ARG A 30 26.83 -43.31 23.15
CA ARG A 30 27.39 -42.09 22.55
C ARG A 30 26.19 -41.20 22.28
N ASN A 31 25.82 -40.45 23.31
CA ASN A 31 24.65 -39.62 23.37
C ASN A 31 24.99 -38.46 22.45
N VAL A 32 24.67 -38.62 21.18
CA VAL A 32 24.76 -37.55 20.19
C VAL A 32 24.07 -36.30 20.75
N VAL A 33 23.00 -36.50 21.50
CA VAL A 33 22.29 -35.46 22.25
C VAL A 33 23.16 -34.81 23.35
N SER A 34 23.96 -35.56 24.11
CA SER A 34 24.83 -34.96 25.14
C SER A 34 26.04 -34.27 24.54
N VAL A 35 26.61 -34.78 23.44
CA VAL A 35 27.70 -34.12 22.70
C VAL A 35 27.19 -32.84 22.03
N VAL A 36 25.97 -32.87 21.46
CA VAL A 36 25.31 -31.68 20.90
C VAL A 36 24.90 -30.71 22.00
N SER A 37 24.44 -31.19 23.16
CA SER A 37 24.09 -30.34 24.30
C SER A 37 25.32 -29.67 24.90
N GLN A 38 26.43 -30.41 25.05
CA GLN A 38 27.69 -29.89 25.57
C GLN A 38 28.35 -28.92 24.58
N PHE A 39 28.27 -29.22 23.28
CA PHE A 39 28.71 -28.31 22.22
C PHE A 39 27.84 -27.04 22.16
N ALA A 40 26.52 -27.18 22.36
CA ALA A 40 25.59 -26.04 22.41
C ALA A 40 25.80 -25.17 23.65
N ASP A 41 26.12 -25.76 24.80
CA ASP A 41 26.43 -25.02 26.05
C ASP A 41 27.80 -24.32 25.98
N GLU A 42 28.84 -24.97 25.43
CA GLU A 42 30.15 -24.33 25.25
C GLU A 42 30.15 -23.25 24.17
N ASN A 43 29.28 -23.38 23.16
CA ASN A 43 29.19 -22.47 22.03
C ASN A 43 27.87 -21.69 22.02
N LEU A 44 27.27 -21.45 23.19
CA LEU A 44 25.98 -20.78 23.33
C LEU A 44 26.00 -19.37 22.67
N SER A 45 27.14 -18.67 22.76
CA SER A 45 27.41 -17.42 22.03
C SER A 45 27.44 -17.61 20.50
N LEU A 46 28.00 -18.72 20.02
CA LEU A 46 28.12 -19.05 18.60
C LEU A 46 26.76 -19.44 18.00
N VAL A 47 25.98 -20.29 18.70
CA VAL A 47 24.61 -20.65 18.33
C VAL A 47 23.72 -19.41 18.33
N ARG A 48 23.85 -18.54 19.34
CA ARG A 48 23.12 -17.26 19.40
C ARG A 48 23.49 -16.35 18.23
N ASN A 49 24.77 -16.27 17.85
CA ASN A 49 25.23 -15.47 16.71
C ASN A 49 24.75 -16.04 15.37
N ILE A 50 24.75 -17.37 15.19
CA ILE A 50 24.23 -18.03 13.97
C ILE A 50 22.72 -17.84 13.86
N SER A 51 21.98 -18.04 14.94
CA SER A 51 20.53 -17.81 14.98
C SER A 51 20.18 -16.36 14.69
N THR A 52 20.93 -15.41 15.26
CA THR A 52 20.75 -13.97 15.00
C THR A 52 21.11 -13.62 13.55
N GLY A 53 22.18 -14.20 13.00
CA GLY A 53 22.59 -14.03 11.61
C GLY A 53 21.56 -14.57 10.63
N LEU A 54 20.99 -15.75 10.88
CA LEU A 54 19.95 -16.35 10.06
C LEU A 54 18.64 -15.55 10.14
N ALA A 55 18.26 -15.06 11.33
CA ALA A 55 17.11 -14.18 11.50
C ALA A 55 17.29 -12.87 10.70
N LEU A 56 18.46 -12.24 10.78
CA LEU A 56 18.77 -11.02 10.03
C LEU A 56 18.77 -11.28 8.52
N ALA A 57 19.37 -12.39 8.07
CA ALA A 57 19.34 -12.81 6.67
C ALA A 57 17.90 -13.05 6.18
N GLY A 58 17.06 -13.70 6.99
CA GLY A 58 15.64 -13.89 6.70
C GLY A 58 14.90 -12.57 6.52
N VAL A 59 15.10 -11.61 7.42
CA VAL A 59 14.50 -10.26 7.30
C VAL A 59 14.98 -9.56 6.03
N ILE A 60 16.27 -9.66 5.68
CA ILE A 60 16.83 -9.06 4.45
C ILE A 60 16.22 -9.70 3.20
N VAL A 61 16.11 -11.03 3.15
CA VAL A 61 15.51 -11.76 2.02
C VAL A 61 14.04 -11.36 1.85
N ILE A 62 13.28 -11.30 2.94
CA ILE A 62 11.87 -10.87 2.90
C ILE A 62 11.78 -9.41 2.41
N ALA A 63 12.58 -8.50 2.96
CA ALA A 63 12.58 -7.10 2.59
C ALA A 63 12.95 -6.88 1.11
N ARG A 64 13.92 -7.65 0.58
CA ARG A 64 14.28 -7.68 -0.86
C ARG A 64 13.18 -8.30 -1.72
N SER A 65 12.55 -9.38 -1.28
CA SER A 65 11.53 -10.12 -2.04
C SER A 65 10.25 -9.30 -2.29
N ILE A 66 9.90 -8.43 -1.35
CA ILE A 66 8.76 -7.52 -1.46
C ILE A 66 9.16 -6.23 -2.21
N LYS A 67 10.42 -6.07 -2.65
CA LYS A 67 10.88 -4.86 -3.38
C LYS A 67 10.49 -3.55 -2.66
N LEU A 68 10.32 -3.57 -1.32
CA LEU A 68 9.93 -2.40 -0.52
C LEU A 68 11.01 -1.31 -0.55
N ILE A 69 12.23 -1.71 -0.92
CA ILE A 69 13.45 -0.92 -0.85
C ILE A 69 13.89 -0.46 -2.26
N THR A 70 13.28 -0.98 -3.34
CA THR A 70 13.64 -0.59 -4.70
C THR A 70 12.82 0.61 -5.17
N LYS A 71 13.50 1.65 -5.63
CA LYS A 71 12.88 2.77 -6.32
C LYS A 71 12.46 2.34 -7.72
N PHE A 72 11.17 2.43 -8.06
CA PHE A 72 10.69 2.18 -9.43
C PHE A 72 10.89 3.44 -10.26
N GLN A 73 11.58 3.32 -11.40
CA GLN A 73 11.87 4.44 -12.30
C GLN A 73 11.00 4.37 -13.56
N ALA A 74 10.58 3.17 -13.98
CA ALA A 74 9.63 2.96 -15.05
C ALA A 74 8.39 2.16 -14.59
N ALA A 75 7.27 2.33 -15.28
CA ALA A 75 6.07 1.52 -15.05
C ALA A 75 6.33 0.03 -15.38
N CYS A 76 7.26 -0.24 -16.29
CA CYS A 76 7.69 -1.59 -16.66
C CYS A 76 8.37 -2.35 -15.50
N ASP A 77 9.07 -1.63 -14.62
CA ASP A 77 9.82 -2.21 -13.50
C ASP A 77 8.89 -2.74 -12.39
N ILE A 78 7.64 -2.26 -12.38
CA ILE A 78 6.63 -2.65 -11.41
C ILE A 78 6.14 -4.07 -11.76
N PRO A 79 6.30 -5.04 -10.84
CA PRO A 79 5.87 -6.41 -11.07
C PRO A 79 4.35 -6.51 -11.26
N ALA A 80 3.88 -7.37 -12.17
CA ALA A 80 2.44 -7.58 -12.42
C ALA A 80 1.68 -7.97 -11.14
N ARG A 81 2.28 -8.80 -10.27
CA ARG A 81 1.72 -9.20 -8.96
C ARG A 81 1.36 -8.01 -8.04
N PHE A 82 2.00 -6.84 -8.22
CA PHE A 82 1.68 -5.64 -7.45
C PHE A 82 0.38 -4.99 -7.92
N ILE A 83 0.16 -5.01 -9.23
CA ILE A 83 -1.04 -4.50 -9.89
C ILE A 83 -2.22 -5.41 -9.56
N GLU A 84 -2.04 -6.73 -9.71
CA GLU A 84 -3.06 -7.73 -9.39
C GLU A 84 -3.53 -7.67 -7.93
N ARG A 85 -2.60 -7.41 -6.99
CA ARG A 85 -2.90 -7.27 -5.56
C ARG A 85 -3.33 -5.87 -5.15
N ASN A 86 -3.36 -4.92 -6.08
CA ASN A 86 -3.67 -3.50 -5.84
C ASN A 86 -2.86 -2.88 -4.70
N VAL A 87 -1.56 -3.12 -4.73
CA VAL A 87 -0.62 -2.59 -3.72
C VAL A 87 -0.59 -1.06 -3.80
N SER A 88 -0.56 -0.43 -2.64
CA SER A 88 -0.35 1.01 -2.51
C SER A 88 1.15 1.30 -2.46
N LEU A 89 1.63 2.11 -3.40
CA LEU A 89 2.99 2.64 -3.42
C LEU A 89 3.00 4.07 -2.87
N ARG A 90 4.14 4.47 -2.31
CA ARG A 90 4.35 5.86 -1.87
C ARG A 90 5.10 6.59 -2.97
N GLY A 91 4.68 7.82 -3.26
CA GLY A 91 5.35 8.65 -4.26
C GLY A 91 5.36 10.12 -3.88
N LYS A 92 6.30 10.88 -4.45
CA LYS A 92 6.36 12.33 -4.37
C LYS A 92 5.94 12.91 -5.72
N VAL A 93 4.98 13.83 -5.70
CA VAL A 93 4.55 14.52 -6.93
C VAL A 93 5.69 15.38 -7.45
N HIS A 94 6.05 15.23 -8.71
CA HIS A 94 7.07 16.04 -9.37
C HIS A 94 6.41 17.18 -10.16
N SER A 95 5.60 16.83 -11.15
CA SER A 95 4.91 17.78 -12.01
C SER A 95 3.53 17.23 -12.43
N ILE A 96 2.68 18.08 -12.99
CA ILE A 96 1.39 17.68 -13.56
C ILE A 96 1.41 18.02 -15.04
N THR A 97 1.39 16.96 -15.85
CA THR A 97 1.47 17.01 -17.31
C THR A 97 0.07 16.81 -17.91
N GLU A 98 -0.12 17.14 -19.19
CA GLU A 98 -1.42 16.97 -19.86
C GLU A 98 -1.93 15.53 -19.84
N LYS A 99 -1.01 14.56 -19.90
CA LYS A 99 -1.31 13.12 -19.91
C LYS A 99 -1.63 12.56 -18.51
N GLY A 100 -1.15 13.22 -17.45
CA GLY A 100 -1.27 12.72 -16.09
C GLY A 100 -0.30 13.38 -15.11
N ILE A 101 -0.16 12.77 -13.94
CA ILE A 101 0.69 13.24 -12.84
C ILE A 101 2.04 12.54 -12.91
N GLU A 102 3.12 13.29 -12.94
CA GLU A 102 4.47 12.76 -12.84
C GLU A 102 4.82 12.57 -11.36
N VAL A 103 5.10 11.32 -10.97
CA VAL A 103 5.35 10.96 -9.58
C VAL A 103 6.67 10.22 -9.48
N GLU A 104 7.54 10.71 -8.60
CA GLU A 104 8.74 9.99 -8.20
C GLU A 104 8.39 8.96 -7.14
N HIS A 105 8.67 7.68 -7.38
CA HIS A 105 8.44 6.64 -6.37
C HIS A 105 9.38 6.82 -5.18
N VAL A 106 8.85 6.76 -3.96
CA VAL A 106 9.62 6.78 -2.73
C VAL A 106 9.51 5.39 -2.07
N PRO A 107 10.62 4.61 -2.01
CA PRO A 107 10.59 3.32 -1.34
C PRO A 107 10.22 3.46 0.13
N ILE A 108 9.62 2.41 0.71
CA ILE A 108 9.29 2.39 2.13
C ILE A 108 10.57 2.02 2.88
N TYR A 109 11.25 3.04 3.39
CA TYR A 109 12.50 2.88 4.13
C TYR A 109 12.31 2.06 5.40
N LEU A 110 13.01 0.94 5.51
CA LEU A 110 13.22 0.22 6.76
C LEU A 110 14.51 0.74 7.40
N PRO A 111 14.45 1.47 8.54
CA PRO A 111 15.58 2.25 9.07
C PRO A 111 16.85 1.45 9.36
N VAL A 112 16.73 0.14 9.58
CA VAL A 112 17.86 -0.74 9.98
C VAL A 112 18.65 -1.28 8.78
N LEU A 113 18.03 -1.39 7.59
CA LEU A 113 18.65 -2.03 6.41
C LEU A 113 19.04 -1.03 5.31
N SER A 114 18.67 0.24 5.47
CA SER A 114 18.91 1.30 4.49
C SER A 114 20.38 1.50 4.10
N PRO A 115 21.36 1.59 5.04
CA PRO A 115 22.74 1.93 4.69
C PRO A 115 23.45 0.84 3.86
N LEU A 116 23.04 -0.43 4.04
CA LEU A 116 23.63 -1.58 3.36
C LEU A 116 23.04 -1.81 1.96
N LEU A 117 21.85 -1.25 1.70
CA LEU A 117 21.08 -1.49 0.47
C LEU A 117 20.95 -0.26 -0.42
N SER A 118 21.32 0.93 0.06
CA SER A 118 21.30 2.20 -0.68
C SER A 118 22.48 2.41 -1.62
N ASN A 119 23.41 1.45 -1.75
CA ASN A 119 24.59 1.57 -2.62
C ASN A 119 24.28 1.55 -4.14
N HIS A 120 23.01 1.57 -4.53
CA HIS A 120 22.64 1.79 -5.92
C HIS A 120 22.69 3.29 -6.22
N LYS A 121 23.74 3.70 -6.95
CA LYS A 121 23.91 5.06 -7.52
C LYS A 121 22.56 5.62 -7.96
N GLU A 122 22.20 6.77 -7.42
CA GLU A 122 21.08 7.59 -7.85
C GLU A 122 21.35 8.07 -9.28
N GLY A 123 20.97 7.24 -10.26
CA GLY A 123 20.95 7.64 -11.66
C GLY A 123 19.89 8.71 -11.93
N PRO A 124 19.87 9.30 -13.14
CA PRO A 124 18.87 10.29 -13.53
C PRO A 124 17.48 9.72 -13.26
N THR A 125 16.75 10.34 -12.34
CA THR A 125 15.47 9.84 -11.87
C THR A 125 14.41 10.23 -12.89
N SER A 126 13.95 9.26 -13.69
CA SER A 126 12.77 9.44 -14.53
C SER A 126 11.50 9.36 -13.65
N PRO A 127 10.60 10.36 -13.72
CA PRO A 127 9.34 10.30 -13.00
C PRO A 127 8.42 9.24 -13.64
N LEU A 128 7.61 8.57 -12.80
CA LEU A 128 6.55 7.67 -13.26
C LEU A 128 5.35 8.48 -13.72
N LEU A 129 4.86 8.19 -14.93
CA LEU A 129 3.63 8.79 -15.43
C LEU A 129 2.41 8.07 -14.84
N VAL A 130 1.65 8.78 -14.02
CA VAL A 130 0.46 8.27 -13.34
C VAL A 130 -0.79 8.93 -13.89
N HIS A 131 -1.69 8.13 -14.44
CA HIS A 131 -3.02 8.52 -14.84
C HIS A 131 -4.04 8.18 -13.75
N LEU A 132 -5.03 9.07 -13.55
CA LEU A 132 -6.07 8.85 -12.56
C LEU A 132 -7.08 7.82 -13.08
N ALA A 133 -7.14 6.66 -12.45
CA ALA A 133 -8.00 5.57 -12.91
C ALA A 133 -9.49 5.92 -12.80
N GLY A 134 -10.24 5.58 -13.85
CA GLY A 134 -11.71 5.61 -13.88
C GLY A 134 -12.33 7.00 -13.96
N ILE A 135 -11.54 8.02 -14.29
CA ILE A 135 -12.02 9.39 -14.44
C ILE A 135 -11.48 10.01 -15.73
N ASP A 136 -12.30 10.85 -16.34
CA ASP A 136 -11.88 11.75 -17.42
C ASP A 136 -11.80 13.18 -16.86
N LEU A 137 -10.63 13.79 -16.98
CA LEU A 137 -10.31 15.09 -16.37
C LEU A 137 -10.72 16.23 -17.31
N THR A 138 -11.52 17.16 -16.79
CA THR A 138 -11.75 18.43 -17.48
C THR A 138 -10.56 19.36 -17.31
N GLN A 139 -10.49 20.43 -18.11
CA GLN A 139 -9.44 21.45 -17.98
C GLN A 139 -9.48 22.13 -16.61
N GLU A 140 -10.67 22.38 -16.05
CA GLU A 140 -10.84 22.91 -14.69
C GLU A 140 -10.30 21.94 -13.63
N GLY A 141 -10.53 20.63 -13.81
CA GLY A 141 -9.98 19.60 -12.94
C GLY A 141 -8.46 19.55 -12.94
N ARG A 142 -7.81 19.81 -14.08
CA ARG A 142 -6.35 19.91 -14.19
C ARG A 142 -5.80 21.10 -13.43
N LEU A 143 -6.41 22.28 -13.58
CA LEU A 143 -6.05 23.48 -12.81
C LEU A 143 -6.23 23.26 -11.31
N TRP A 144 -7.31 22.56 -10.93
CA TRP A 144 -7.55 22.19 -9.54
C TRP A 144 -6.47 21.24 -9.02
N LEU A 145 -6.04 20.24 -9.79
CA LEU A 145 -4.93 19.36 -9.42
C LEU A 145 -3.63 20.13 -9.21
N GLN A 146 -3.29 21.05 -10.11
CA GLN A 146 -2.10 21.91 -9.99
C GLN A 146 -2.13 22.78 -8.73
N LYS A 147 -3.31 23.21 -8.31
CA LYS A 147 -3.47 23.99 -7.08
C LYS A 147 -3.46 23.14 -5.80
N ASN A 148 -3.98 21.90 -5.85
CA ASN A 148 -4.18 21.06 -4.67
C ASN A 148 -3.06 20.05 -4.41
N LEU A 149 -2.29 19.69 -5.44
CA LEU A 149 -1.10 18.85 -5.32
C LEU A 149 0.13 19.75 -5.41
N THR A 150 0.77 19.99 -4.26
CA THR A 150 2.03 20.73 -4.26
C THR A 150 3.16 19.84 -4.80
N PRO A 151 4.12 20.42 -5.55
CA PRO A 151 5.33 19.68 -5.91
C PRO A 151 6.04 19.23 -4.64
N ALA A 152 6.62 18.03 -4.69
CA ALA A 152 7.20 17.29 -3.56
C ALA A 152 6.21 16.78 -2.50
N GLN A 153 4.89 16.94 -2.66
CA GLN A 153 3.91 16.34 -1.77
C GLN A 153 3.95 14.82 -1.85
N THR A 154 3.93 14.16 -0.69
CA THR A 154 3.81 12.71 -0.62
C THR A 154 2.36 12.28 -0.88
N VAL A 155 2.18 11.38 -1.85
CA VAL A 155 0.90 10.77 -2.20
C VAL A 155 1.01 9.24 -2.15
N TRP A 156 -0.13 8.60 -1.87
CA TRP A 156 -0.29 7.17 -1.98
C TRP A 156 -0.91 6.82 -3.33
N LEU A 157 -0.21 5.98 -4.08
CA LEU A 157 -0.61 5.49 -5.40
C LEU A 157 -1.09 4.06 -5.27
N LYS A 158 -2.41 3.84 -5.28
CA LYS A 158 -2.95 2.48 -5.34
C LYS A 158 -2.96 2.02 -6.79
N LEU A 159 -2.13 1.02 -7.10
CA LEU A 159 -1.97 0.47 -8.44
C LEU A 159 -3.25 -0.27 -8.87
N ILE A 160 -3.83 0.11 -10.01
CA ILE A 160 -5.03 -0.53 -10.55
C ILE A 160 -4.70 -1.32 -11.81
N SER A 161 -4.07 -0.67 -12.78
CA SER A 161 -3.64 -1.31 -14.02
C SER A 161 -2.42 -0.57 -14.59
N ARG A 162 -1.80 -1.18 -15.60
CA ARG A 162 -0.66 -0.61 -16.32
C ARG A 162 -0.93 -0.71 -17.81
N GLU A 163 -0.65 0.38 -18.52
CA GLU A 163 -0.77 0.48 -19.97
C GLU A 163 0.55 1.05 -20.53
N GLY A 164 1.40 0.16 -21.03
CA GLY A 164 2.76 0.54 -21.48
C GLY A 164 3.56 1.20 -20.36
N ASN A 165 3.94 2.47 -20.56
CA ASN A 165 4.67 3.28 -19.59
C ASN A 165 3.76 4.13 -18.67
N MET A 166 2.43 4.01 -18.79
CA MET A 166 1.47 4.77 -18.01
C MET A 166 0.83 3.87 -16.95
N LEU A 167 0.78 4.36 -15.72
CA LEU A 167 0.16 3.66 -14.59
C LEU A 167 -1.22 4.25 -14.30
N HIS A 168 -2.25 3.42 -14.32
CA HIS A 168 -3.58 3.83 -13.88
C HIS A 168 -3.68 3.56 -12.38
N CYS A 169 -3.82 4.64 -11.61
CA CYS A 169 -3.80 4.57 -10.15
C CYS A 169 -4.97 5.34 -9.52
N LEU A 170 -5.34 4.93 -8.31
CA LEU A 170 -6.09 5.80 -7.40
C LEU A 170 -5.10 6.57 -6.54
N VAL A 171 -5.14 7.89 -6.65
CA VAL A 171 -4.27 8.77 -5.88
C VAL A 171 -4.99 9.14 -4.59
N SER A 172 -4.32 8.94 -3.46
CA SER A 172 -4.79 9.36 -2.16
C SER A 172 -3.78 10.30 -1.52
N GLN A 173 -4.27 11.41 -0.99
CA GLN A 173 -3.45 12.38 -0.27
C GLN A 173 -3.92 12.48 1.18
N SER A 174 -2.96 12.56 2.09
CA SER A 174 -3.22 12.98 3.47
C SER A 174 -3.05 14.50 3.54
N LYS A 175 -4.02 15.20 4.14
CA LYS A 175 -3.83 16.60 4.50
C LYS A 175 -2.86 16.67 5.69
N GLN A 176 -1.88 17.57 5.61
CA GLN A 176 -0.92 17.78 6.67
C GLN A 176 -1.66 18.22 7.95
N GLY A 177 -1.47 17.48 9.04
CA GLY A 177 -2.18 17.72 10.32
C GLY A 177 -3.53 17.02 10.48
N THR A 178 -3.98 16.21 9.51
CA THR A 178 -5.21 15.40 9.65
C THR A 178 -4.90 13.93 9.40
N MET A 179 -5.40 13.04 10.28
CA MET A 179 -5.29 11.58 10.12
C MET A 179 -6.17 11.02 8.99
N TRP A 180 -6.94 11.87 8.31
CA TRP A 180 -7.84 11.48 7.23
C TRP A 180 -7.15 11.66 5.87
N SER A 181 -6.91 10.53 5.19
CA SER A 181 -6.57 10.50 3.76
C SER A 181 -7.83 10.50 2.90
N PHE A 182 -7.91 11.40 1.92
CA PHE A 182 -8.96 11.35 0.91
C PHE A 182 -8.41 10.94 -0.44
N CYS A 183 -9.25 10.29 -1.24
CA CYS A 183 -8.90 9.89 -2.59
C CYS A 183 -9.16 11.07 -3.54
N THR A 184 -8.11 11.55 -4.20
CA THR A 184 -8.16 12.67 -5.12
C THR A 184 -9.10 12.40 -6.30
N ASN A 185 -9.15 11.15 -6.80
CA ASN A 185 -10.08 10.74 -7.87
C ASN A 185 -11.54 10.96 -7.46
N GLU A 186 -11.90 10.58 -6.23
CA GLU A 186 -13.27 10.73 -5.74
C GLU A 186 -13.62 12.20 -5.48
N GLU A 187 -12.65 12.99 -5.00
CA GLU A 187 -12.87 14.40 -4.72
C GLU A 187 -13.07 15.22 -5.99
N LEU A 188 -12.33 14.93 -7.06
CA LEU A 188 -12.54 15.53 -8.38
C LEU A 188 -13.97 15.31 -8.89
N LEU A 189 -14.48 14.08 -8.77
CA LEU A 189 -15.86 13.76 -9.15
C LEU A 189 -16.87 14.48 -8.27
N ARG A 190 -16.66 14.53 -6.95
CA ARG A 190 -17.56 15.23 -6.00
C ARG A 190 -17.65 16.73 -6.25
N LEU A 191 -16.57 17.33 -6.77
CA LEU A 191 -16.53 18.73 -7.16
C LEU A 191 -17.13 18.97 -8.56
N GLY A 192 -17.40 17.90 -9.32
CA GLY A 192 -17.86 17.97 -10.70
C GLY A 192 -16.76 18.43 -11.67
N LEU A 193 -15.49 18.23 -11.32
CA LEU A 193 -14.32 18.61 -12.13
C LEU A 193 -13.80 17.47 -13.02
N ALA A 194 -14.46 16.33 -12.96
CA ALA A 194 -14.16 15.16 -13.76
C ALA A 194 -15.47 14.41 -14.06
N ARG A 195 -15.46 13.59 -15.10
CA ARG A 195 -16.53 12.64 -15.44
C ARG A 195 -16.06 11.22 -15.15
N THR A 196 -16.96 10.29 -14.85
CA THR A 196 -16.54 8.89 -14.74
C THR A 196 -16.19 8.31 -16.12
N ALA A 197 -15.11 7.54 -16.16
CA ALA A 197 -14.63 6.88 -17.36
C ALA A 197 -14.44 5.37 -17.11
N PRO A 198 -14.45 4.54 -18.16
CA PRO A 198 -14.04 3.15 -18.05
C PRO A 198 -12.63 3.05 -17.47
N ILE A 199 -12.43 2.10 -16.55
CA ILE A 199 -11.12 1.85 -15.95
C ILE A 199 -10.29 1.05 -16.95
N ALA A 200 -9.34 1.70 -17.62
CA ALA A 200 -8.44 1.06 -18.56
C ALA A 200 -7.67 -0.10 -17.91
N GLY A 201 -7.44 -1.19 -18.66
CA GLY A 201 -6.63 -2.33 -18.22
C GLY A 201 -7.25 -3.22 -17.12
N VAL A 202 -8.49 -2.99 -16.70
CA VAL A 202 -9.21 -3.88 -15.77
C VAL A 202 -10.40 -4.52 -16.50
N PRO A 203 -10.55 -5.87 -16.47
CA PRO A 203 -11.69 -6.54 -17.08
C PRO A 203 -13.02 -6.06 -16.46
N PRO A 204 -14.05 -5.75 -17.28
CA PRO A 204 -15.36 -5.32 -16.80
C PRO A 204 -16.04 -6.32 -15.85
N ASP A 205 -15.77 -7.62 -16.03
CA ASP A 205 -16.36 -8.69 -15.22
C ASP A 205 -15.74 -8.83 -13.82
N SER A 206 -14.64 -8.12 -13.56
CA SER A 206 -13.96 -8.22 -12.28
C SER A 206 -14.76 -7.55 -11.15
N ARG A 207 -14.79 -8.18 -9.97
CA ARG A 207 -15.40 -7.58 -8.77
C ARG A 207 -14.78 -6.23 -8.40
N LEU A 208 -13.49 -6.05 -8.69
CA LEU A 208 -12.76 -4.83 -8.44
C LEU A 208 -13.27 -3.69 -9.33
N TYR A 209 -13.47 -3.95 -10.63
CA TYR A 209 -14.03 -2.99 -11.57
C TYR A 209 -15.36 -2.45 -11.05
N TRP A 210 -16.31 -3.33 -10.75
CA TRP A 210 -17.63 -2.93 -10.25
C TRP A 210 -17.57 -2.17 -8.94
N ARG A 211 -16.70 -2.57 -8.01
CA ARG A 211 -16.54 -1.87 -6.73
C ARG A 211 -16.04 -0.44 -6.92
N LEU A 212 -15.01 -0.26 -7.75
CA LEU A 212 -14.42 1.04 -8.02
C LEU A 212 -15.37 1.92 -8.84
N HIS A 213 -15.92 1.37 -9.92
CA HIS A 213 -16.86 2.06 -10.79
C HIS A 213 -18.10 2.52 -10.01
N ARG A 214 -18.71 1.66 -9.19
CA ARG A 214 -19.84 2.04 -8.33
C ARG A 214 -19.47 3.14 -7.34
N ARG A 215 -18.26 3.13 -6.78
CA ARG A 215 -17.80 4.17 -5.84
C ARG A 215 -17.62 5.52 -6.54
N LEU A 216 -16.98 5.53 -7.71
CA LEU A 216 -16.75 6.74 -8.51
C LEU A 216 -18.09 7.29 -9.05
N HIS A 217 -18.95 6.44 -9.59
CA HIS A 217 -20.25 6.85 -10.12
C HIS A 217 -21.17 7.41 -9.03
N ARG A 218 -21.13 6.87 -7.80
CA ARG A 218 -21.84 7.49 -6.66
C ARG A 218 -21.36 8.91 -6.36
N ALA A 219 -20.06 9.19 -6.53
CA ALA A 219 -19.51 10.52 -6.32
C ALA A 219 -19.96 11.51 -7.41
N GLU A 220 -20.01 11.05 -8.66
CA GLU A 220 -20.52 11.81 -9.79
C GLU A 220 -22.01 12.15 -9.65
N VAL A 221 -22.87 11.16 -9.38
CA VAL A 221 -24.31 11.38 -9.14
C VAL A 221 -24.54 12.35 -7.98
N LYS A 222 -23.66 12.34 -6.97
CA LYS A 222 -23.73 13.30 -5.85
C LYS A 222 -23.35 14.73 -6.27
N ALA A 223 -22.43 14.87 -7.21
CA ALA A 223 -22.07 16.19 -7.77
C ALA A 223 -23.15 16.72 -8.71
N GLU A 224 -23.75 15.83 -9.51
CA GLU A 224 -24.89 16.12 -10.37
C GLU A 224 -26.10 16.63 -9.57
N ARG A 225 -26.52 15.88 -8.53
CA ARG A 225 -27.59 16.31 -7.62
C ARG A 225 -27.34 17.65 -6.93
N LYS A 226 -26.07 18.04 -6.79
CA LYS A 226 -25.66 19.31 -6.17
C LYS A 226 -25.38 20.42 -7.18
N GLY A 227 -25.52 20.15 -8.47
CA GLY A 227 -25.23 21.10 -9.54
C GLY A 227 -23.82 21.68 -9.47
N ARG A 228 -22.79 20.86 -9.23
CA ARG A 228 -21.41 21.33 -9.04
C ARG A 228 -20.54 21.15 -10.29
N GLY A 229 -19.61 22.08 -10.49
CA GLY A 229 -18.63 22.03 -11.58
C GLY A 229 -19.28 21.92 -12.95
N LEU A 230 -18.97 20.85 -13.68
CA LEU A 230 -19.54 20.48 -14.98
C LEU A 230 -21.07 20.30 -14.95
N TRP A 231 -21.64 19.98 -13.78
CA TRP A 231 -23.07 19.78 -13.59
C TRP A 231 -23.79 21.04 -13.13
N LYS A 232 -23.11 22.19 -13.09
CA LYS A 232 -23.81 23.47 -13.02
C LYS A 232 -24.64 23.56 -14.28
N GLU A 233 -25.94 23.26 -14.17
CA GLU A 233 -26.90 23.69 -15.16
C GLU A 233 -26.60 25.17 -15.38
N ALA A 234 -26.25 25.55 -16.61
CA ALA A 234 -26.00 26.93 -16.97
C ALA A 234 -27.32 27.66 -16.78
N ASN A 235 -27.52 28.03 -15.53
CA ASN A 235 -28.63 28.69 -14.91
C ASN A 235 -29.82 28.79 -15.86
N LEU A 236 -30.65 27.75 -15.92
CA LEU A 236 -31.98 27.90 -16.52
C LEU A 236 -32.65 29.12 -15.89
N TRP A 237 -32.39 29.40 -14.62
CA TRP A 237 -32.81 30.61 -13.90
C TRP A 237 -32.10 31.93 -14.27
N GLU A 238 -30.82 31.95 -14.66
CA GLU A 238 -30.16 33.16 -15.24
C GLU A 238 -30.59 33.35 -16.68
N ARG A 239 -30.74 32.28 -17.47
CA ARG A 239 -31.24 32.36 -18.84
C ARG A 239 -32.69 32.81 -18.85
N THR A 240 -33.55 32.25 -18.00
CA THR A 240 -34.94 32.70 -17.86
C THR A 240 -35.04 34.04 -17.16
N SER A 241 -34.28 34.35 -16.11
CA SER A 241 -34.33 35.69 -15.48
C SER A 241 -33.75 36.78 -16.36
N LYS A 242 -32.75 36.48 -17.18
CA LYS A 242 -32.21 37.42 -18.18
C LYS A 242 -33.21 37.58 -19.34
N ALA A 243 -33.82 36.50 -19.82
CA ALA A 243 -34.91 36.58 -20.80
C ALA A 243 -36.17 37.31 -20.25
N LEU A 244 -36.50 37.12 -18.97
CA LEU A 244 -37.60 37.82 -18.29
C LEU A 244 -37.25 39.29 -18.04
N ARG A 245 -36.01 39.62 -17.66
CA ARG A 245 -35.53 41.02 -17.55
C ARG A 245 -35.53 41.74 -18.89
N ASP A 246 -35.18 41.04 -19.96
CA ASP A 246 -35.12 41.60 -21.31
C ASP A 246 -36.51 41.67 -21.96
N SER A 247 -37.52 41.01 -21.38
CA SER A 247 -38.90 41.07 -21.84
C SER A 247 -39.47 42.50 -21.75
N PRO A 248 -40.27 42.93 -22.75
CA PRO A 248 -40.85 44.26 -22.78
C PRO A 248 -41.80 44.52 -21.59
N LEU A 249 -42.45 43.47 -21.07
CA LEU A 249 -43.33 43.54 -19.91
C LEU A 249 -42.59 43.97 -18.63
N PHE A 250 -41.38 43.45 -18.41
CA PHE A 250 -40.61 43.79 -17.22
C PHE A 250 -40.06 45.23 -17.28
N ARG A 251 -39.71 45.71 -18.49
CA ARG A 251 -39.35 47.11 -18.72
C ARG A 251 -40.54 48.05 -18.48
N LEU A 252 -41.74 47.67 -18.91
CA LEU A 252 -42.96 48.43 -18.66
C LEU A 252 -43.30 48.52 -17.17
N MET A 253 -43.23 47.40 -16.44
CA MET A 253 -43.47 47.41 -14.99
C MET A 253 -42.47 48.27 -14.23
N ARG A 254 -41.18 48.23 -14.62
CA ARG A 254 -40.15 49.09 -14.00
C ARG A 254 -40.40 50.58 -14.24
N GLY A 255 -40.89 50.94 -15.42
CA GLY A 255 -41.25 52.32 -15.76
C GLY A 255 -42.49 52.84 -15.02
N ILE A 256 -43.43 51.96 -14.66
CA ILE A 256 -44.62 52.31 -13.86
C ILE A 256 -44.23 52.52 -12.40
N PHE A 257 -43.35 51.67 -11.86
CA PHE A 257 -42.93 51.73 -10.45
C PHE A 257 -42.04 52.95 -10.13
N GLN A 258 -41.32 53.48 -11.12
CA GLN A 258 -40.53 54.71 -10.97
C GLN A 258 -41.35 56.01 -11.09
N ARG A 259 -42.64 55.93 -11.44
CA ARG A 259 -43.54 57.10 -11.59
C ARG A 259 -44.45 57.34 -10.38
N THR A 260 -44.37 56.49 -9.36
CA THR A 260 -45.23 56.52 -8.18
C THR A 260 -44.54 56.99 -6.90
N GLU A 261 -43.29 57.48 -6.99
CA GLU A 261 -42.65 58.32 -5.97
C GLU A 261 -42.52 59.76 -6.48
#